data_AF-A0A818R5U8-F1
#
_entry.id   AF-A0A818R5U8-F1
#
_cell.length_a   1.000
_cell.length_b   1.000
_cell.length_c   1.000
_cell.angle_alpha   90.00
_cell.angle_beta   90.00
_cell.angle_gamma   90.00
#
_symmetry.space_group_name_H-M   'P 1'
#
loop_
_entity.id
_entity.type
_entity.pdbx_description
1 polymer ?
#
loop_
_entity_poly.entity_id
_entity_poly.type
_entity_poly.pdbx_seq_one_letter_code
_entity_poly.pdbx_strand_id
1 'polypeptide(L)'
;MFENGNMVNRFLEYWRSSGHQRFGFLYGRYEVYDGVPLGVRAVITAIYEPLQETSKDSVQLIFPDPHEAIVDELAYRLGIGRIGSIFTDLIPDDKRSDTRSVIHHRGHMYKYSPDGYFGSKCVTVVVTGDVSGAIQFEGYQVSNQCMALVKSEILLPTYDAPELGYIKDTSSEQYVPHVYFKEKDSYNNEIMKIARPLPLEYLIIDIPTGFPTMNAQIQSMFNDNCSIIKTPFCIENRTRTSELQDMDTLALYLQQFSEIDITQSKSTPYKARDILADLHLLRYLVVNDFFQFSMDQLNPLLDSLRTNDLSGVATWMKSDQWQTLLQLLQIKLPSLSASINQLTLTDSEEQSSTKWSCLQCTFLNDNSDSTCDICSLERNASS
;
A
#
# COMPACT_ATOMS: atom_id res chain seq x y z
N MET A 1 0.24 -8.27 11.19
CA MET A 1 -0.02 -9.23 10.11
C MET A 1 -0.41 -8.46 8.87
N PHE A 2 0.26 -8.70 7.74
CA PHE A 2 -0.11 -8.13 6.45
C PHE A 2 -1.19 -9.01 5.81
N GLU A 3 -2.27 -8.43 5.28
CA GLU A 3 -3.34 -9.21 4.62
C GLU A 3 -2.83 -9.98 3.41
N ASN A 4 -1.85 -9.43 2.71
CA ASN A 4 -1.27 -10.05 1.53
C ASN A 4 0.22 -9.69 1.37
N GLY A 5 0.96 -10.53 0.63
CA GLY A 5 2.37 -10.27 0.31
C GLY A 5 2.55 -9.24 -0.81
N ASN A 6 1.53 -9.06 -1.66
CA ASN A 6 1.62 -8.21 -2.84
C ASN A 6 1.72 -6.71 -2.49
N MET A 7 0.99 -6.22 -1.50
CA MET A 7 1.11 -4.84 -1.00
C MET A 7 2.54 -4.53 -0.57
N VAL A 8 3.19 -5.50 0.08
CA VAL A 8 4.54 -5.35 0.61
C VAL A 8 5.57 -5.42 -0.52
N ASN A 9 5.34 -6.29 -1.51
CA ASN A 9 6.17 -6.34 -2.71
C ASN A 9 6.09 -5.03 -3.50
N ARG A 10 4.88 -4.45 -3.67
CA ARG A 10 4.67 -3.14 -4.29
C ARG A 10 5.40 -2.04 -3.53
N PHE A 11 5.37 -2.04 -2.20
CA PHE A 11 6.15 -1.11 -1.38
C PHE A 11 7.67 -1.24 -1.63
N LEU A 12 8.18 -2.48 -1.70
CA LEU A 12 9.60 -2.75 -1.94
C LEU A 12 10.08 -2.45 -3.36
N GLU A 13 9.19 -2.44 -4.35
CA GLU A 13 9.54 -2.10 -5.75
C GLU A 13 10.15 -0.71 -5.88
N TYR A 14 9.77 0.25 -5.02
CA TYR A 14 10.40 1.57 -5.00
C TYR A 14 11.90 1.46 -4.67
N TRP A 15 12.25 0.71 -3.61
CA TRP A 15 13.66 0.51 -3.26
C TRP A 15 14.40 -0.29 -4.34
N ARG A 16 13.78 -1.33 -4.89
CA ARG A 16 14.40 -2.17 -5.94
C ARG A 16 14.70 -1.38 -7.22
N SER A 17 13.84 -0.42 -7.58
CA SER A 17 14.00 0.39 -8.79
C SER A 17 14.92 1.61 -8.58
N SER A 18 14.88 2.24 -7.42
CA SER A 18 15.59 3.49 -7.16
C SER A 18 16.88 3.34 -6.34
N GLY A 19 16.99 2.28 -5.52
CA GLY A 19 18.02 2.11 -4.50
C GLY A 19 17.91 3.07 -3.31
N HIS A 20 16.81 3.82 -3.19
CA HIS A 20 16.57 4.77 -2.10
C HIS A 20 15.63 4.14 -1.06
N GLN A 21 15.79 4.56 0.20
CA GLN A 21 14.91 4.13 1.28
C GLN A 21 13.50 4.69 1.08
N ARG A 22 12.51 4.08 1.74
CA ARG A 22 11.11 4.46 1.62
C ARG A 22 10.38 4.37 2.95
N PHE A 23 9.42 5.28 3.14
CA PHE A 23 8.51 5.32 4.27
C PHE A 23 7.05 5.19 3.81
N GLY A 24 6.20 4.53 4.61
CA GLY A 24 4.76 4.47 4.40
C GLY A 24 3.97 4.42 5.72
N PHE A 25 2.75 4.92 5.70
CA PHE A 25 1.76 4.73 6.76
C PHE A 25 0.98 3.45 6.53
N LEU A 26 0.79 2.66 7.59
CA LEU A 26 0.05 1.42 7.58
C LEU A 26 -1.42 1.68 7.92
N TYR A 27 -2.31 1.32 6.99
CA TYR A 27 -3.76 1.37 7.18
C TYR A 27 -4.35 -0.02 7.33
N GLY A 28 -5.28 -0.17 8.27
CA GLY A 28 -5.89 -1.45 8.56
C GLY A 28 -6.76 -1.43 9.80
N ARG A 29 -6.86 -2.56 10.50
CA ARG A 29 -7.74 -2.72 11.67
C ARG A 29 -7.11 -3.58 12.74
N TYR A 30 -7.64 -3.48 13.96
CA TYR A 30 -7.27 -4.38 15.05
C TYR A 30 -8.31 -5.49 15.18
N GLU A 31 -7.83 -6.72 15.31
CA GLU A 31 -8.66 -7.90 15.53
C GLU A 31 -8.22 -8.63 16.80
N VAL A 32 -9.14 -9.40 17.39
CA VAL A 32 -8.79 -10.33 18.48
C VAL A 32 -7.88 -11.42 17.92
N TYR A 33 -6.87 -11.79 18.69
CA TYR A 33 -5.92 -12.82 18.34
C TYR A 33 -5.89 -13.92 19.40
N ASP A 34 -6.45 -15.07 19.06
CA ASP A 34 -6.61 -16.19 19.99
C ASP A 34 -5.32 -16.95 20.28
N GLY A 35 -4.24 -16.67 19.54
CA GLY A 35 -2.94 -17.32 19.73
C GLY A 35 -2.25 -16.97 21.05
N VAL A 36 -2.68 -15.89 21.72
CA VAL A 36 -2.24 -15.52 23.07
C VAL A 36 -3.43 -15.03 23.91
N PRO A 37 -3.44 -15.22 25.25
CA PRO A 37 -4.53 -14.77 26.10
C PRO A 37 -4.77 -13.26 25.97
N LEU A 38 -6.01 -12.86 25.64
CA LEU A 38 -6.40 -11.47 25.38
C LEU A 38 -5.56 -10.79 24.28
N GLY A 39 -5.09 -11.58 23.32
CA GLY A 39 -4.28 -11.10 22.21
C GLY A 39 -5.04 -10.14 21.31
N VAL A 40 -4.31 -9.14 20.82
CA VAL A 40 -4.77 -8.23 19.78
C VAL A 40 -3.75 -8.28 18.65
N ARG A 41 -4.22 -8.42 17.41
CA ARG A 41 -3.37 -8.32 16.22
C ARG A 41 -3.75 -7.10 15.40
N ALA A 42 -2.73 -6.42 14.87
CA ALA A 42 -2.89 -5.44 13.82
C ALA A 42 -2.94 -6.15 12.46
N VAL A 43 -4.03 -5.98 11.71
CA VAL A 43 -4.21 -6.48 10.35
C VAL A 43 -4.05 -5.31 9.39
N ILE A 44 -2.99 -5.36 8.60
CA ILE A 44 -2.59 -4.30 7.68
C ILE A 44 -3.21 -4.60 6.32
N THR A 45 -3.99 -3.65 5.83
CA THR A 45 -4.81 -3.74 4.62
C THR A 45 -4.20 -2.95 3.46
N ALA A 46 -3.54 -1.83 3.74
CA ALA A 46 -2.86 -1.02 2.73
C ALA A 46 -1.69 -0.22 3.31
N ILE A 47 -0.82 0.27 2.42
CA ILE A 47 0.31 1.13 2.76
C ILE A 47 0.16 2.42 1.95
N TYR A 48 0.04 3.56 2.60
CA TYR A 48 0.03 4.88 1.95
C TYR A 48 1.41 5.50 2.04
N GLU A 49 1.93 6.03 0.94
CA GLU A 49 3.26 6.65 0.89
C GLU A 49 3.14 8.18 0.93
N PRO A 50 3.40 8.85 2.07
CA PRO A 50 3.30 10.31 2.14
C PRO A 50 4.40 10.99 1.33
N LEU A 51 4.28 12.31 1.14
CA LEU A 51 5.33 13.13 0.53
C LEU A 51 6.63 13.02 1.33
N GLN A 52 7.71 12.68 0.63
CA GLN A 52 8.99 12.39 1.25
C GLN A 52 10.17 12.63 0.30
N GLU A 53 11.27 13.12 0.86
CA GLU A 53 12.58 13.16 0.24
C GLU A 53 13.37 11.95 0.70
N THR A 54 13.82 11.14 -0.25
CA THR A 54 14.48 9.85 0.03
C THR A 54 15.90 9.87 -0.53
N SER A 55 16.84 9.35 0.24
CA SER A 55 18.21 9.05 -0.18
C SER A 55 18.52 7.56 0.02
N LYS A 56 19.76 7.15 -0.19
CA LYS A 56 20.22 5.79 0.10
C LYS A 56 20.23 5.48 1.61
N ASP A 57 20.38 6.51 2.45
CA ASP A 57 20.65 6.36 3.87
C ASP A 57 19.64 7.12 4.76
N SER A 58 18.69 7.83 4.16
CA SER A 58 17.73 8.65 4.89
C SER A 58 16.38 8.77 4.19
N VAL A 59 15.34 8.98 5.01
CA VAL A 59 14.02 9.40 4.56
C VAL A 59 13.61 10.61 5.38
N GLN A 60 13.22 11.69 4.72
CA GLN A 60 12.69 12.88 5.35
C GLN A 60 11.27 13.12 4.83
N LEU A 61 10.30 13.18 5.73
CA LEU A 61 8.92 13.47 5.35
C LEU A 61 8.75 14.97 5.13
N ILE A 62 8.03 15.31 4.06
CA ILE A 62 7.64 16.68 3.78
C ILE A 62 6.28 16.90 4.44
N PHE A 63 6.24 17.78 5.45
CA PHE A 63 5.02 18.09 6.20
C PHE A 63 4.64 19.57 6.02
N PRO A 64 3.35 19.90 5.89
CA PRO A 64 2.19 19.00 5.89
C PRO A 64 2.01 18.24 4.57
N ASP A 65 1.58 16.97 4.64
CA ASP A 65 1.08 16.26 3.47
C ASP A 65 -0.35 16.76 3.17
N PRO A 66 -0.59 17.41 2.01
CA PRO A 66 -1.89 18.00 1.68
C PRO A 66 -3.01 16.96 1.52
N HIS A 67 -2.68 15.68 1.37
CA HIS A 67 -3.66 14.62 1.09
C HIS A 67 -3.84 13.63 2.25
N GLU A 68 -3.08 13.76 3.33
CA GLU A 68 -3.16 12.88 4.50
C GLU A 68 -4.60 12.80 5.07
N ALA A 69 -5.25 13.95 5.23
CA ALA A 69 -6.62 14.02 5.76
C ALA A 69 -7.65 13.32 4.86
N ILE A 70 -7.46 13.36 3.54
CA ILE A 70 -8.34 12.69 2.57
C ILE A 70 -8.18 11.17 2.69
N VAL A 71 -6.95 10.70 2.86
CA VAL A 71 -6.67 9.26 3.03
C VAL A 71 -7.21 8.75 4.37
N ASP A 72 -7.04 9.53 5.45
CA ASP A 72 -7.62 9.22 6.75
C ASP A 72 -9.16 9.16 6.69
N GLU A 73 -9.80 10.06 5.93
CA GLU A 73 -11.26 10.04 5.72
C GLU A 73 -11.71 8.84 4.86
N LEU A 74 -11.00 8.52 3.77
CA LEU A 74 -11.24 7.32 2.96
C LEU A 74 -11.14 6.06 3.80
N ALA A 75 -10.08 5.94 4.60
CA ALA A 75 -9.86 4.83 5.52
C ALA A 75 -11.04 4.70 6.51
N TYR A 76 -11.44 5.82 7.13
CA TYR A 76 -12.57 5.84 8.07
C TYR A 76 -13.86 5.33 7.44
N ARG A 77 -14.20 5.80 6.22
CA ARG A 77 -15.41 5.35 5.49
C ARG A 77 -15.34 3.86 5.13
N LEU A 78 -14.15 3.35 4.79
CA LEU A 78 -13.88 1.93 4.55
C LEU A 78 -13.85 1.05 5.82
N GLY A 79 -13.91 1.66 7.01
CA GLY A 79 -13.86 0.94 8.30
C GLY A 79 -12.45 0.49 8.71
N ILE A 80 -11.42 1.08 8.11
CA ILE A 80 -10.02 0.92 8.49
C ILE A 80 -9.48 2.24 9.06
N GLY A 81 -8.30 2.21 9.66
CA GLY A 81 -7.65 3.42 10.17
C GLY A 81 -6.14 3.31 10.09
N ARG A 82 -5.46 4.43 10.32
CA ARG A 82 -4.00 4.43 10.45
C ARG A 82 -3.61 3.70 11.73
N ILE A 83 -2.92 2.57 11.58
CA ILE A 83 -2.54 1.66 12.67
C ILE A 83 -1.03 1.58 12.88
N GLY A 84 -0.24 2.18 12.00
CA GLY A 84 1.21 2.09 12.10
C GLY A 84 1.99 2.82 11.01
N SER A 85 3.29 2.54 10.98
CA SER A 85 4.23 3.00 9.97
C SER A 85 5.17 1.89 9.55
N ILE A 86 5.65 1.94 8.31
CA ILE A 86 6.67 1.05 7.77
C ILE A 86 7.77 1.87 7.13
N PHE A 87 9.03 1.44 7.29
CA PHE A 87 10.14 2.03 6.54
C PHE A 87 11.18 0.98 6.16
N THR A 88 11.93 1.26 5.11
CA THR A 88 13.02 0.40 4.65
C THR A 88 14.34 0.84 5.23
N ASP A 89 15.16 -0.15 5.53
CA ASP A 89 16.55 -0.05 5.91
C ASP A 89 17.33 -1.12 5.13
N LEU A 90 17.48 -0.86 3.83
CA LEU A 90 17.95 -1.83 2.84
C LEU A 90 19.22 -1.33 2.11
N ILE A 91 20.35 -2.03 2.24
CA ILE A 91 21.63 -1.71 1.58
C ILE A 91 22.11 -2.89 0.71
N PRO A 92 22.15 -2.80 -0.63
CA PRO A 92 22.58 -3.92 -1.48
C PRO A 92 23.98 -4.44 -1.10
N ASP A 93 24.14 -5.75 -1.00
CA ASP A 93 25.44 -6.41 -0.80
C ASP A 93 26.11 -6.72 -2.14
N ASP A 94 27.20 -6.01 -2.41
CA ASP A 94 27.95 -6.07 -3.67
C ASP A 94 28.67 -7.42 -3.92
N LYS A 95 28.69 -8.36 -2.96
CA LYS A 95 29.45 -9.62 -3.08
C LYS A 95 28.66 -10.79 -3.68
N ARG A 96 27.34 -10.66 -3.82
CA ARG A 96 26.48 -11.67 -4.44
C ARG A 96 25.72 -11.02 -5.59
N SER A 97 25.80 -11.62 -6.78
CA SER A 97 25.13 -11.17 -8.01
C SER A 97 23.59 -11.31 -7.97
N ASP A 98 22.99 -11.38 -6.79
CA ASP A 98 21.55 -11.43 -6.58
C ASP A 98 21.19 -10.31 -5.60
N THR A 99 20.29 -9.41 -6.02
CA THR A 99 20.00 -8.07 -5.48
C THR A 99 19.31 -8.08 -4.09
N ARG A 100 19.66 -9.02 -3.21
CA ARG A 100 18.83 -9.40 -2.05
C ARG A 100 19.45 -9.19 -0.68
N SER A 101 20.78 -9.11 -0.53
CA SER A 101 21.40 -8.94 0.79
C SER A 101 21.47 -7.48 1.23
N VAL A 102 21.22 -7.26 2.53
CA VAL A 102 21.01 -5.96 3.17
C VAL A 102 21.80 -5.77 4.47
N ILE A 103 22.33 -4.55 4.70
CA ILE A 103 22.99 -4.13 5.95
C ILE A 103 22.17 -2.99 6.62
N HIS A 104 22.18 -2.99 7.96
CA HIS A 104 21.31 -2.27 8.90
C HIS A 104 21.74 -0.82 9.26
N HIS A 105 20.77 0.10 9.43
CA HIS A 105 20.79 1.38 10.15
C HIS A 105 19.39 1.78 10.72
N ARG A 106 19.32 1.99 12.04
CA ARG A 106 18.08 2.37 12.76
C ARG A 106 17.72 3.85 12.60
N GLY A 107 16.49 4.15 12.15
CA GLY A 107 15.87 5.48 12.20
C GLY A 107 14.53 5.45 12.94
N HIS A 108 14.10 6.58 13.53
CA HIS A 108 12.85 6.69 14.31
C HIS A 108 12.05 7.96 13.94
N MET A 109 10.70 7.87 13.91
CA MET A 109 9.77 9.02 13.83
C MET A 109 8.48 8.82 14.66
N TYR A 110 7.87 9.98 15.02
CA TYR A 110 6.46 10.33 15.39
C TYR A 110 6.09 10.86 16.80
N LYS A 111 5.08 11.76 16.82
CA LYS A 111 4.56 12.65 17.90
C LYS A 111 3.00 12.62 17.98
N TYR A 112 2.42 13.19 19.07
CA TYR A 112 1.00 13.42 19.53
C TYR A 112 0.47 12.44 20.61
N SER A 113 -0.28 12.76 21.70
CA SER A 113 -0.77 13.97 22.42
C SER A 113 -1.39 13.55 23.82
N PRO A 114 -1.69 14.44 24.81
CA PRO A 114 -2.14 14.19 26.21
C PRO A 114 -3.65 14.02 26.55
N ASP A 115 -4.50 13.47 25.69
CA ASP A 115 -5.94 13.85 25.70
C ASP A 115 -6.95 12.81 26.25
N GLY A 116 -6.56 11.93 27.18
CA GLY A 116 -7.46 10.92 27.78
C GLY A 116 -7.31 9.48 27.26
N TYR A 117 -6.16 9.18 26.64
CA TYR A 117 -5.78 7.86 26.13
C TYR A 117 -4.61 7.27 26.94
N PHE A 118 -4.54 5.94 27.07
CA PHE A 118 -3.41 5.22 27.69
C PHE A 118 -2.65 4.41 26.64
N GLY A 119 -1.37 4.73 26.46
CA GLY A 119 -0.51 4.11 25.46
C GLY A 119 -0.95 4.38 24.02
N SER A 120 -0.35 3.63 23.09
CA SER A 120 -0.71 3.66 21.68
C SER A 120 -0.67 2.24 21.13
N LYS A 121 -1.67 1.87 20.31
CA LYS A 121 -1.65 0.62 19.55
C LYS A 121 -0.88 0.75 18.23
N CYS A 122 -0.32 1.93 17.94
CA CYS A 122 0.46 2.19 16.74
C CYS A 122 1.65 1.22 16.67
N VAL A 123 1.84 0.58 15.51
CA VAL A 123 2.96 -0.35 15.27
C VAL A 123 3.97 0.27 14.31
N THR A 124 5.24 -0.06 14.49
CA THR A 124 6.32 0.31 13.56
C THR A 124 6.88 -0.95 12.95
N VAL A 125 6.96 -1.01 11.62
CA VAL A 125 7.59 -2.12 10.89
C VAL A 125 8.86 -1.61 10.21
N VAL A 126 9.97 -2.32 10.43
CA VAL A 126 11.23 -2.08 9.75
C VAL A 126 11.43 -3.19 8.73
N VAL A 127 11.69 -2.81 7.48
CA VAL A 127 12.05 -3.76 6.43
C VAL A 127 13.57 -3.77 6.30
N THR A 128 14.20 -4.87 6.68
CA THR A 128 15.66 -5.00 6.76
C THR A 128 16.12 -6.37 6.29
N GLY A 129 17.43 -6.63 6.27
CA GLY A 129 18.02 -7.92 5.92
C GLY A 129 18.23 -8.79 7.15
N ASP A 130 17.90 -10.08 7.04
CA ASP A 130 18.24 -11.06 8.06
C ASP A 130 19.73 -11.47 8.00
N VAL A 131 20.15 -12.33 8.92
CA VAL A 131 21.54 -12.86 8.98
C VAL A 131 21.95 -13.65 7.72
N SER A 132 20.98 -14.13 6.93
CA SER A 132 21.22 -14.83 5.67
C SER A 132 21.29 -13.90 4.46
N GLY A 133 20.91 -12.62 4.65
CA GLY A 133 20.76 -11.64 3.60
C GLY A 133 19.41 -11.73 2.88
N ALA A 134 18.38 -12.30 3.49
CA ALA A 134 17.02 -12.26 2.97
C ALA A 134 16.26 -11.06 3.55
N ILE A 135 15.33 -10.48 2.78
CA ILE A 135 14.47 -9.39 3.26
C ILE A 135 13.51 -9.93 4.32
N GLN A 136 13.51 -9.30 5.50
CA GLN A 136 12.67 -9.61 6.64
C GLN A 136 11.92 -8.36 7.12
N PHE A 137 10.78 -8.59 7.76
CA PHE A 137 9.94 -7.56 8.39
C PHE A 137 10.04 -7.69 9.90
N GLU A 138 10.54 -6.67 10.56
CA GLU A 138 10.64 -6.63 12.03
C GLU A 138 9.60 -5.66 12.57
N GLY A 139 8.76 -6.12 13.48
CA GLY A 139 7.67 -5.34 14.06
C GLY A 139 8.04 -4.88 15.45
N TYR A 140 7.75 -3.62 15.75
CA TYR A 140 8.09 -2.99 17.02
C TYR A 140 6.96 -2.11 17.53
N GLN A 141 6.91 -1.98 18.85
CA GLN A 141 6.25 -0.92 19.58
C GLN A 141 7.23 -0.24 20.52
N VAL A 142 6.89 0.98 20.92
CA VAL A 142 7.60 1.67 21.98
C VAL A 142 6.81 1.58 23.28
N SER A 143 7.54 1.44 24.39
CA SER A 143 6.94 1.45 25.72
C SER A 143 6.23 2.79 26.01
N ASN A 144 5.23 2.74 26.89
CA ASN A 144 4.58 3.96 27.39
C ASN A 144 5.57 4.92 28.06
N GLN A 145 6.62 4.37 28.67
CA GLN A 145 7.71 5.16 29.24
C GLN A 145 8.46 5.92 28.16
N CYS A 146 8.86 5.25 27.06
CA CYS A 146 9.48 5.90 25.92
C CYS A 146 8.64 7.07 25.38
N MET A 147 7.34 6.83 25.16
CA MET A 147 6.42 7.87 24.70
C MET A 147 6.38 9.06 25.66
N ALA A 148 6.38 8.82 26.97
CA ALA A 148 6.41 9.88 27.98
C ALA A 148 7.74 10.66 27.97
N LEU A 149 8.87 9.98 27.83
CA LEU A 149 10.19 10.60 27.74
C LEU A 149 10.33 11.49 26.49
N VAL A 150 9.87 11.01 25.33
CA VAL A 150 9.91 11.76 24.06
C VAL A 150 8.93 12.93 24.09
N LYS A 151 7.71 12.72 24.59
CA LYS A 151 6.69 13.77 24.74
C LYS A 151 7.14 14.89 25.68
N SER A 152 7.90 14.54 26.72
CA SER A 152 8.50 15.51 27.62
C SER A 152 9.79 16.11 27.07
N GLU A 153 10.21 15.76 25.85
CA GLU A 153 11.41 16.25 25.19
C GLU A 153 12.70 16.03 26.02
N ILE A 154 12.77 14.96 26.82
CA ILE A 154 13.93 14.65 27.70
C ILE A 154 14.84 13.56 27.15
N LEU A 155 14.34 12.69 26.26
CA LEU A 155 15.15 11.68 25.58
C LEU A 155 15.70 12.25 24.27
N LEU A 156 17.01 12.30 24.16
CA LEU A 156 17.73 12.72 22.96
C LEU A 156 18.39 11.52 22.26
N PRO A 157 18.48 11.52 20.93
CA PRO A 157 19.33 10.57 20.22
C PRO A 157 20.81 10.88 20.51
N THR A 158 21.64 9.84 20.46
CA THR A 158 23.10 10.03 20.45
C THR A 158 23.62 9.99 19.01
N TYR A 159 24.77 10.61 18.76
CA TYR A 159 25.34 10.71 17.42
C TYR A 159 26.13 9.44 17.02
N ASP A 160 27.01 8.95 17.90
CA ASP A 160 27.92 7.84 17.60
C ASP A 160 27.44 6.44 18.04
N ALA A 161 26.30 6.36 18.76
CA ALA A 161 25.82 5.13 19.38
C ALA A 161 24.29 4.97 19.22
N PRO A 162 23.79 4.66 18.00
CA PRO A 162 22.35 4.65 17.70
C PRO A 162 21.51 3.72 18.58
N GLU A 163 22.12 2.74 19.24
CA GLU A 163 21.50 1.86 20.25
C GLU A 163 21.26 2.53 21.61
N LEU A 164 21.84 3.72 21.84
CA LEU A 164 21.77 4.48 23.08
C LEU A 164 21.01 5.80 22.88
N GLY A 165 20.18 6.13 23.87
CA GLY A 165 19.60 7.44 24.07
C GLY A 165 20.29 8.20 25.20
N TYR A 166 20.15 9.52 25.20
CA TYR A 166 20.69 10.39 26.23
C TYR A 166 19.57 11.15 26.94
N ILE A 167 19.49 11.01 28.26
CA ILE A 167 18.55 11.79 29.07
C ILE A 167 19.17 13.16 29.37
N LYS A 168 18.51 14.23 28.93
CA LYS A 168 18.94 15.63 29.14
C LYS A 168 19.30 15.92 30.59
N ASP A 169 20.23 16.84 30.78
CA ASP A 169 20.47 17.48 32.07
C ASP A 169 19.36 18.48 32.39
N THR A 170 19.15 18.72 33.69
CA THR A 170 18.27 19.79 34.14
C THR A 170 18.85 21.13 33.71
N SER A 171 18.05 21.96 33.06
CA SER A 171 18.38 23.33 32.68
C SER A 171 17.51 24.32 33.45
N SER A 172 17.76 25.63 33.28
CA SER A 172 16.89 26.69 33.82
C SER A 172 15.48 26.69 33.19
N GLU A 173 15.34 26.12 31.99
CA GLU A 173 14.09 26.09 31.23
C GLU A 173 13.28 24.83 31.49
N GLN A 174 13.95 23.73 31.86
CA GLN A 174 13.32 22.42 32.01
C GLN A 174 13.95 21.62 33.15
N TYR A 175 13.12 21.23 34.11
CA TYR A 175 13.49 20.25 35.13
C TYR A 175 13.47 18.84 34.57
N VAL A 176 14.58 18.10 34.69
CA VAL A 176 14.69 16.69 34.26
C VAL A 176 15.03 15.83 35.47
N PRO A 177 14.13 14.95 35.94
CA PRO A 177 14.41 14.08 37.08
C PRO A 177 15.50 13.06 36.73
N HIS A 178 16.14 12.51 37.76
CA HIS A 178 17.04 11.38 37.56
C HIS A 178 16.24 10.16 37.08
N VAL A 179 16.53 9.73 35.86
CA VAL A 179 15.98 8.52 35.26
C VAL A 179 16.95 7.37 35.52
N TYR A 180 16.43 6.24 35.97
CA TYR A 180 17.20 5.03 36.22
C TYR A 180 16.60 3.86 35.45
N PHE A 181 17.43 2.90 35.08
CA PHE A 181 17.00 1.62 34.52
C PHE A 181 17.62 0.46 35.30
N LYS A 182 16.98 -0.70 35.22
CA LYS A 182 17.44 -1.94 35.85
C LYS A 182 18.16 -2.78 34.81
N GLU A 183 19.33 -3.28 35.18
CA GLU A 183 20.12 -4.21 34.38
C GLU A 183 20.48 -5.42 35.25
N LYS A 184 20.69 -6.57 34.62
CA LYS A 184 21.20 -7.76 35.28
C LYS A 184 22.71 -7.85 35.11
N ASP A 185 23.42 -7.98 36.22
CA ASP A 185 24.87 -8.19 36.18
C ASP A 185 25.24 -9.62 35.73
N SER A 186 26.55 -9.91 35.64
CA SER A 186 27.07 -11.24 35.31
C SER A 186 26.63 -12.35 36.26
N TYR A 187 26.11 -12.01 37.44
CA TYR A 187 25.62 -12.92 38.46
C TYR A 187 24.08 -12.94 38.52
N ASN A 188 23.40 -12.34 37.53
CA ASN A 188 21.93 -12.26 37.43
C ASN A 188 21.26 -11.48 38.58
N ASN A 189 22.00 -10.61 39.27
CA ASN A 189 21.45 -9.67 40.25
C ASN A 189 20.94 -8.40 39.55
N GLU A 190 19.81 -7.86 40.01
CA GLU A 190 19.29 -6.58 39.52
C GLU A 190 20.07 -5.41 40.11
N ILE A 191 20.72 -4.63 39.24
CA ILE A 191 21.40 -3.38 39.60
C ILE A 191 20.68 -2.19 38.97
N MET A 192 20.60 -1.08 39.71
CA MET A 192 20.05 0.18 39.24
C MET A 192 21.17 1.05 38.66
N LYS A 193 21.05 1.45 37.39
CA LYS A 193 21.99 2.36 36.72
C LYS A 193 21.29 3.66 36.32
N ILE A 194 22.04 4.76 36.30
CA ILE A 194 21.55 6.04 35.81
C ILE A 194 21.45 6.00 34.28
N ALA A 195 20.34 6.50 33.73
CA ALA A 195 20.00 6.46 32.30
C ALA A 195 20.74 7.53 31.46
N ARG A 196 22.07 7.63 31.64
CA ARG A 196 22.96 8.58 30.96
C ARG A 196 24.31 7.90 30.66
N PRO A 197 24.41 7.10 29.58
CA PRO A 197 23.42 6.84 28.53
C PRO A 197 22.35 5.80 28.91
N LEU A 198 21.24 5.78 28.16
CA LEU A 198 20.12 4.85 28.31
C LEU A 198 20.10 3.89 27.10
N PRO A 199 20.26 2.58 27.28
CA PRO A 199 20.07 1.63 26.18
C PRO A 199 18.61 1.61 25.70
N LEU A 200 18.39 1.82 24.40
CA LEU A 200 17.05 1.95 23.83
C LEU A 200 16.29 0.62 23.77
N GLU A 201 16.98 -0.53 23.87
CA GLU A 201 16.36 -1.85 23.92
C GLU A 201 15.35 -1.99 25.07
N TYR A 202 15.57 -1.33 26.21
CA TYR A 202 14.63 -1.32 27.34
C TYR A 202 13.34 -0.56 27.04
N LEU A 203 13.34 0.26 25.99
CA LEU A 203 12.22 1.10 25.59
C LEU A 203 11.42 0.52 24.42
N ILE A 204 11.94 -0.51 23.75
CA ILE A 204 11.39 -1.12 22.54
C ILE A 204 10.75 -2.46 22.91
N ILE A 205 9.65 -2.79 22.26
CA ILE A 205 8.90 -4.03 22.44
C ILE A 205 8.80 -4.72 21.08
N ASP A 206 9.24 -5.96 21.00
CA ASP A 206 9.16 -6.75 19.78
C ASP A 206 7.73 -7.25 19.54
N ILE A 207 7.27 -7.11 18.30
CA ILE A 207 5.97 -7.58 17.83
C ILE A 207 6.18 -8.57 16.69
N PRO A 208 5.69 -9.81 16.82
CA PRO A 208 5.70 -10.77 15.73
C PRO A 208 4.99 -10.24 14.48
N THR A 209 5.71 -10.24 13.37
CA THR A 209 5.17 -9.94 12.04
C THR A 209 4.87 -11.24 11.30
N GLY A 210 4.05 -11.16 10.26
CA GLY A 210 3.73 -12.34 9.47
C GLY A 210 2.65 -12.08 8.44
N PHE A 211 2.49 -13.08 7.58
CA PHE A 211 1.48 -13.15 6.53
C PHE A 211 0.50 -14.28 6.86
N PRO A 212 -0.76 -14.22 6.38
CA PRO A 212 -1.67 -15.34 6.51
C PRO A 212 -1.10 -16.61 5.89
N THR A 213 -1.31 -17.72 6.58
CA THR A 213 -1.10 -19.05 6.00
C THR A 213 -2.13 -19.31 4.90
N MET A 214 -1.83 -20.15 3.90
CA MET A 214 -2.77 -20.45 2.79
C MET A 214 -4.18 -20.92 3.24
N ASN A 215 -4.30 -21.43 4.47
CA ASN A 215 -5.57 -21.90 5.04
C ASN A 215 -6.34 -20.81 5.80
N ALA A 216 -5.74 -19.64 6.02
CA ALA A 216 -6.40 -18.53 6.69
C ALA A 216 -7.38 -17.87 5.70
N GLN A 217 -8.68 -17.94 5.98
CA GLN A 217 -9.72 -17.25 5.23
C GLN A 217 -9.68 -15.74 5.51
N ILE A 218 -8.60 -15.06 5.11
CA ILE A 218 -8.55 -13.60 5.12
C ILE A 218 -9.01 -13.13 3.75
N GLN A 219 -10.22 -12.59 3.69
CA GLN A 219 -10.70 -11.90 2.51
C GLN A 219 -9.96 -10.56 2.43
N SER A 220 -9.04 -10.43 1.47
CA SER A 220 -8.33 -9.18 1.19
C SER A 220 -9.37 -8.10 0.84
N MET A 221 -9.29 -6.93 1.48
CA MET A 221 -10.20 -5.82 1.17
C MET A 221 -9.91 -5.24 -0.21
N PHE A 222 -8.62 -5.05 -0.49
CA PHE A 222 -8.13 -4.51 -1.75
C PHE A 222 -7.60 -5.59 -2.68
N ASN A 223 -7.38 -5.18 -3.92
CA ASN A 223 -7.16 -6.02 -5.07
C ASN A 223 -5.71 -6.43 -5.33
N ASP A 224 -4.81 -6.23 -4.37
CA ASP A 224 -3.39 -6.57 -4.55
C ASP A 224 -3.18 -8.05 -4.92
N ASN A 225 -4.11 -8.94 -4.53
CA ASN A 225 -4.08 -10.37 -4.87
C ASN A 225 -4.99 -10.75 -6.06
N CYS A 226 -5.53 -9.78 -6.80
CA CYS A 226 -6.47 -10.05 -7.89
C CYS A 226 -5.72 -10.54 -9.14
N SER A 227 -5.90 -11.81 -9.50
CA SER A 227 -5.26 -12.44 -10.67
C SER A 227 -5.69 -11.87 -12.01
N ILE A 228 -6.75 -11.04 -12.03
CA ILE A 228 -7.27 -10.39 -13.24
C ILE A 228 -6.44 -9.15 -13.58
N ILE A 229 -5.82 -8.52 -12.58
CA ILE A 229 -5.04 -7.29 -12.74
C ILE A 229 -3.63 -7.66 -13.22
N LYS A 230 -3.26 -7.22 -14.43
CA LYS A 230 -1.91 -7.46 -14.97
C LYS A 230 -0.92 -6.43 -14.46
N THR A 231 -1.32 -5.16 -14.47
CA THR A 231 -0.54 -4.04 -13.96
C THR A 231 -1.40 -3.27 -12.94
N PRO A 232 -1.00 -3.25 -11.65
CA PRO A 232 -1.73 -2.52 -10.61
C PRO A 232 -1.66 -1.01 -10.86
N PHE A 233 -2.56 -0.26 -10.22
CA PHE A 233 -2.55 1.20 -10.34
C PHE A 233 -1.29 1.80 -9.67
N CYS A 234 -0.77 2.91 -10.20
CA CYS A 234 0.45 3.51 -9.67
C CYS A 234 0.26 4.04 -8.24
N ILE A 235 1.28 3.87 -7.39
CA ILE A 235 1.29 4.38 -6.02
C ILE A 235 1.67 5.87 -6.04
N GLU A 236 1.07 6.65 -5.15
CA GLU A 236 1.31 8.10 -5.04
C GLU A 236 2.75 8.46 -4.63
N ASN A 237 3.15 9.70 -4.90
CA ASN A 237 4.40 10.30 -4.42
C ASN A 237 5.70 9.55 -4.84
N ARG A 238 5.67 8.87 -5.99
CA ARG A 238 6.80 8.12 -6.56
C ARG A 238 7.44 8.77 -7.79
N THR A 239 7.55 10.11 -7.79
CA THR A 239 8.02 10.91 -8.94
C THR A 239 9.41 10.55 -9.51
N ARG A 240 10.28 9.92 -8.70
CA ARG A 240 11.62 9.46 -9.13
C ARG A 240 11.56 8.16 -9.94
N THR A 241 10.49 7.39 -9.78
CA THR A 241 10.20 6.21 -10.60
C THR A 241 9.29 6.61 -11.75
N SER A 242 9.12 5.74 -12.75
CA SER A 242 8.18 5.98 -13.85
C SER A 242 6.71 5.77 -13.48
N GLU A 243 6.38 5.74 -12.18
CA GLU A 243 5.02 5.59 -11.65
C GLU A 243 4.43 6.97 -11.35
N LEU A 244 3.81 7.57 -12.37
CA LEU A 244 3.06 8.81 -12.22
C LEU A 244 1.57 8.51 -12.19
N GLN A 245 0.85 9.20 -11.31
CA GLN A 245 -0.60 9.15 -11.29
C GLN A 245 -1.15 10.26 -12.18
N ASP A 246 -1.55 9.91 -13.40
CA ASP A 246 -2.19 10.82 -14.33
C ASP A 246 -3.39 10.15 -15.05
N MET A 247 -4.08 10.93 -15.88
CA MET A 247 -5.25 10.46 -16.62
C MET A 247 -4.90 9.37 -17.64
N ASP A 248 -3.67 9.38 -18.17
CA ASP A 248 -3.24 8.43 -19.19
C ASP A 248 -2.96 7.07 -18.52
N THR A 249 -2.37 7.08 -17.33
CA THR A 249 -2.17 5.90 -16.47
C THR A 249 -3.50 5.34 -15.98
N LEU A 250 -4.46 6.18 -15.61
CA LEU A 250 -5.83 5.74 -15.30
C LEU A 250 -6.50 5.08 -16.52
N ALA A 251 -6.34 5.66 -17.71
CA ALA A 251 -6.88 5.10 -18.95
C ALA A 251 -6.27 3.73 -19.26
N LEU A 252 -4.94 3.60 -19.18
CA LEU A 252 -4.22 2.33 -19.36
C LEU A 252 -4.62 1.30 -18.30
N TYR A 253 -4.80 1.73 -17.05
CA TYR A 253 -5.27 0.87 -15.98
C TYR A 253 -6.65 0.28 -16.31
N LEU A 254 -7.62 1.12 -16.66
CA LEU A 254 -8.98 0.70 -16.99
C LEU A 254 -9.07 -0.10 -18.31
N GLN A 255 -8.20 0.17 -19.27
CA GLN A 255 -8.16 -0.55 -20.56
C GLN A 255 -7.87 -2.05 -20.37
N GLN A 256 -7.12 -2.44 -19.34
CA GLN A 256 -6.86 -3.86 -19.03
C GLN A 256 -8.15 -4.67 -18.80
N PHE A 257 -9.24 -3.97 -18.50
CA PHE A 257 -10.52 -4.55 -18.15
C PHE A 257 -11.58 -4.36 -19.24
N SER A 258 -11.21 -3.83 -20.40
CA SER A 258 -12.18 -3.58 -21.47
C SER A 258 -12.74 -4.83 -22.11
N GLU A 259 -12.05 -5.96 -22.01
CA GLU A 259 -12.55 -7.27 -22.47
C GLU A 259 -13.47 -7.94 -21.43
N ILE A 260 -13.61 -7.34 -20.24
CA ILE A 260 -14.55 -7.82 -19.23
C ILE A 260 -15.92 -7.33 -19.68
N ASP A 261 -16.67 -8.24 -20.30
CA ASP A 261 -18.05 -8.00 -20.69
C ASP A 261 -18.89 -7.70 -19.43
N ILE A 262 -19.11 -6.42 -19.18
CA ILE A 262 -19.90 -5.92 -18.04
C ILE A 262 -21.39 -6.15 -18.28
N THR A 263 -21.79 -6.41 -19.53
CA THR A 263 -23.19 -6.57 -19.93
C THR A 263 -23.71 -8.00 -19.72
N GLN A 264 -22.82 -9.01 -19.68
CA GLN A 264 -23.23 -10.42 -19.63
C GLN A 264 -22.60 -11.21 -18.48
N SER A 265 -23.07 -11.05 -17.23
CA SER A 265 -23.13 -12.12 -16.21
C SER A 265 -23.44 -11.59 -14.80
N LYS A 266 -24.03 -12.45 -13.95
CA LYS A 266 -24.15 -12.28 -12.48
C LYS A 266 -22.80 -12.03 -11.77
N SER A 267 -21.67 -12.16 -12.46
CA SER A 267 -20.30 -11.97 -11.95
C SER A 267 -19.69 -10.60 -12.23
N THR A 268 -20.34 -9.72 -13.00
CA THR A 268 -19.80 -8.38 -13.34
C THR A 268 -19.50 -7.51 -12.13
N PRO A 269 -20.40 -7.37 -11.13
CA PRO A 269 -20.15 -6.46 -10.02
C PRO A 269 -18.99 -6.93 -9.13
N TYR A 270 -18.75 -8.25 -9.04
CA TYR A 270 -17.61 -8.81 -8.32
C TYR A 270 -16.28 -8.38 -8.98
N LYS A 271 -16.18 -8.50 -10.31
CA LYS A 271 -14.98 -8.08 -11.05
C LYS A 271 -14.77 -6.56 -10.98
N ALA A 272 -15.84 -5.79 -11.14
CA ALA A 272 -15.78 -4.32 -11.04
C ALA A 272 -15.36 -3.87 -9.64
N ARG A 273 -15.89 -4.51 -8.59
CA ARG A 273 -15.44 -4.30 -7.22
C ARG A 273 -13.95 -4.60 -7.09
N ASP A 274 -13.50 -5.76 -7.56
CA ASP A 274 -12.07 -6.12 -7.48
C ASP A 274 -11.19 -5.13 -8.24
N ILE A 275 -11.64 -4.56 -9.36
CA ILE A 275 -10.87 -3.52 -10.07
C ILE A 275 -10.83 -2.22 -9.26
N LEU A 276 -11.97 -1.77 -8.75
CA LEU A 276 -12.07 -0.49 -8.06
C LEU A 276 -11.56 -0.52 -6.60
N ALA A 277 -11.35 -1.71 -6.05
CA ALA A 277 -10.83 -1.93 -4.70
C ALA A 277 -9.31 -1.73 -4.63
N ASP A 278 -8.82 -0.51 -4.89
CA ASP A 278 -7.43 -0.11 -4.67
C ASP A 278 -7.39 1.26 -3.96
N LEU A 279 -6.70 1.35 -2.82
CA LEU A 279 -6.62 2.58 -2.02
C LEU A 279 -6.00 3.75 -2.82
N HIS A 280 -4.96 3.47 -3.59
CA HIS A 280 -4.23 4.46 -4.38
C HIS A 280 -5.12 5.00 -5.51
N LEU A 281 -5.92 4.12 -6.13
CA LEU A 281 -6.93 4.51 -7.11
C LEU A 281 -8.02 5.38 -6.48
N LEU A 282 -8.61 4.93 -5.36
CA LEU A 282 -9.66 5.67 -4.66
C LEU A 282 -9.19 7.07 -4.24
N ARG A 283 -7.96 7.17 -3.73
CA ARG A 283 -7.30 8.43 -3.40
C ARG A 283 -7.11 9.30 -4.65
N TYR A 284 -6.67 8.72 -5.77
CA TYR A 284 -6.49 9.46 -7.02
C TYR A 284 -7.81 10.04 -7.54
N LEU A 285 -8.91 9.30 -7.48
CA LEU A 285 -10.23 9.77 -7.92
C LEU A 285 -10.71 11.01 -7.15
N VAL A 286 -10.34 11.15 -5.87
CA VAL A 286 -10.72 12.31 -5.05
C VAL A 286 -9.78 13.50 -5.28
N VAL A 287 -8.50 13.24 -5.52
CA VAL A 287 -7.46 14.28 -5.47
C VAL A 287 -7.05 14.85 -6.83
N ASN A 288 -7.19 14.10 -7.92
CA ASN A 288 -6.63 14.49 -9.23
C ASN A 288 -7.15 15.86 -9.72
N ASP A 289 -6.36 16.60 -10.50
CA ASP A 289 -6.72 17.97 -10.92
C ASP A 289 -7.73 18.04 -12.09
N PHE A 290 -8.00 16.91 -12.75
CA PHE A 290 -8.79 16.89 -13.98
C PHE A 290 -10.29 16.65 -13.73
N PHE A 291 -10.60 15.67 -12.87
CA PHE A 291 -11.97 15.27 -12.54
C PHE A 291 -12.02 14.70 -11.11
N GLN A 292 -12.48 15.53 -10.17
CA GLN A 292 -12.54 15.19 -8.74
C GLN A 292 -13.91 14.66 -8.36
N PHE A 293 -13.91 13.51 -7.67
CA PHE A 293 -15.11 13.05 -6.97
C PHE A 293 -15.12 13.61 -5.55
N SER A 294 -16.27 14.13 -5.13
CA SER A 294 -16.49 14.40 -3.71
C SER A 294 -16.57 13.08 -2.93
N MET A 295 -16.21 13.13 -1.65
CA MET A 295 -16.30 11.95 -0.77
C MET A 295 -17.71 11.37 -0.69
N ASP A 296 -18.75 12.22 -0.77
CA ASP A 296 -20.15 11.78 -0.74
C ASP A 296 -20.60 11.10 -2.03
N GLN A 297 -20.04 11.50 -3.17
CA GLN A 297 -20.23 10.76 -4.41
C GLN A 297 -19.62 9.37 -4.27
N LEU A 298 -18.40 9.24 -3.74
CA LEU A 298 -17.71 7.96 -3.63
C LEU A 298 -18.35 6.98 -2.64
N ASN A 299 -19.21 7.45 -1.72
CA ASN A 299 -19.82 6.63 -0.67
C ASN A 299 -20.43 5.30 -1.10
N PRO A 300 -21.26 5.20 -2.16
CA PRO A 300 -21.85 3.92 -2.56
C PRO A 300 -20.78 2.87 -2.88
N LEU A 301 -19.63 3.29 -3.44
CA LEU A 301 -18.49 2.41 -3.67
C LEU A 301 -17.79 2.05 -2.36
N LEU A 302 -17.51 3.01 -1.49
CA LEU A 302 -16.83 2.77 -0.21
C LEU A 302 -17.65 1.84 0.72
N ASP A 303 -18.96 2.06 0.81
CA ASP A 303 -19.88 1.23 1.60
C ASP A 303 -19.93 -0.20 1.05
N SER A 304 -19.93 -0.34 -0.29
CA SER A 304 -19.87 -1.63 -0.97
C SER A 304 -18.56 -2.39 -0.68
N LEU A 305 -17.43 -1.68 -0.68
CA LEU A 305 -16.12 -2.24 -0.34
C LEU A 305 -16.08 -2.70 1.12
N ARG A 306 -16.60 -1.88 2.03
CA ARG A 306 -16.64 -2.16 3.47
C ARG A 306 -17.55 -3.33 3.85
N THR A 307 -18.75 -3.39 3.28
CA THR A 307 -19.78 -4.39 3.65
C THR A 307 -19.75 -5.65 2.79
N ASN A 308 -18.94 -5.67 1.74
CA ASN A 308 -18.96 -6.69 0.70
C ASN A 308 -20.31 -6.82 -0.04
N ASP A 309 -21.16 -5.79 0.01
CA ASP A 309 -22.39 -5.72 -0.79
C ASP A 309 -22.14 -5.08 -2.15
N LEU A 310 -22.44 -5.79 -3.24
CA LEU A 310 -22.17 -5.33 -4.61
C LEU A 310 -23.17 -4.31 -5.16
N SER A 311 -24.28 -4.08 -4.47
CA SER A 311 -25.32 -3.15 -4.91
C SER A 311 -24.77 -1.72 -5.08
N GLY A 312 -23.87 -1.30 -4.20
CA GLY A 312 -23.24 0.02 -4.23
C GLY A 312 -22.29 0.22 -5.41
N VAL A 313 -21.49 -0.79 -5.77
CA VAL A 313 -20.63 -0.77 -6.98
C VAL A 313 -21.48 -0.62 -8.24
N ALA A 314 -22.58 -1.38 -8.36
CA ALA A 314 -23.47 -1.28 -9.52
C ALA A 314 -24.14 0.12 -9.63
N THR A 315 -24.47 0.71 -8.48
CA THR A 315 -25.03 2.07 -8.41
C THR A 315 -23.99 3.11 -8.81
N TRP A 316 -22.76 2.99 -8.29
CA TRP A 316 -21.65 3.87 -8.62
C TRP A 316 -21.31 3.86 -10.11
N MET A 317 -21.23 2.68 -10.73
CA MET A 317 -20.95 2.57 -12.16
C MET A 317 -22.02 3.23 -13.04
N LYS A 318 -23.26 3.34 -12.56
CA LYS A 318 -24.35 4.03 -13.25
C LYS A 318 -24.39 5.54 -13.00
N SER A 319 -23.54 6.05 -12.11
CA SER A 319 -23.55 7.48 -11.77
C SER A 319 -23.09 8.35 -12.94
N ASP A 320 -23.72 9.51 -13.10
CA ASP A 320 -23.40 10.46 -14.17
C ASP A 320 -21.93 10.91 -14.12
N GLN A 321 -21.36 11.03 -12.92
CA GLN A 321 -19.97 11.42 -12.74
C GLN A 321 -19.00 10.35 -13.23
N TRP A 322 -19.28 9.07 -12.92
CA TRP A 322 -18.47 7.97 -13.43
C TRP A 322 -18.56 7.86 -14.95
N GLN A 323 -19.76 8.01 -15.51
CA GLN A 323 -19.97 8.00 -16.96
C GLN A 323 -19.24 9.17 -17.65
N THR A 324 -19.24 10.36 -17.04
CA THR A 324 -18.50 11.53 -17.54
C THR A 324 -16.99 11.28 -17.53
N LEU A 325 -16.45 10.70 -16.46
CA LEU A 325 -15.03 10.32 -16.40
C LEU A 325 -14.67 9.34 -17.53
N LEU A 326 -15.48 8.31 -17.75
CA LEU A 326 -15.25 7.34 -18.82
C LEU A 326 -15.25 8.00 -20.20
N GLN A 327 -16.16 8.93 -20.47
CA GLN A 327 -16.18 9.70 -21.72
C GLN A 327 -14.93 10.56 -21.90
N LEU A 328 -14.45 11.21 -20.83
CA LEU A 328 -13.20 11.98 -20.87
C LEU A 328 -11.98 11.11 -21.19
N LEU A 329 -11.94 9.88 -20.66
CA LEU A 329 -10.88 8.91 -20.93
C LEU A 329 -10.93 8.42 -22.39
N GLN A 330 -12.12 8.19 -22.95
CA GLN A 330 -12.30 7.83 -24.36
C GLN A 330 -11.77 8.92 -25.32
N ILE A 331 -11.96 10.19 -24.98
CA ILE A 331 -11.49 11.31 -25.81
C ILE A 331 -9.95 11.37 -25.83
N LYS A 332 -9.31 11.13 -24.68
CA LYS A 332 -7.85 11.18 -24.55
C LYS A 332 -7.14 10.01 -25.23
N LEU A 333 -7.69 8.80 -25.13
CA LEU A 333 -7.19 7.62 -25.84
C LEU A 333 -8.27 7.09 -26.80
N PRO A 334 -8.19 7.40 -28.10
CA PRO A 334 -9.12 6.87 -29.10
C PRO A 334 -9.14 5.33 -29.16
N SER A 335 -8.05 4.67 -28.74
CA SER A 335 -7.97 3.21 -28.59
C SER A 335 -8.91 2.65 -27.51
N LEU A 336 -9.39 3.48 -26.56
CA LEU A 336 -10.42 3.11 -25.58
C LEU A 336 -11.85 3.25 -26.11
N SER A 337 -12.08 3.86 -27.28
CA SER A 337 -13.44 4.06 -27.83
C SER A 337 -14.15 2.74 -28.13
N ALA A 338 -13.44 1.73 -28.67
CA ALA A 338 -13.98 0.38 -28.89
C ALA A 338 -14.18 -0.41 -27.59
N SER A 339 -13.46 -0.02 -26.53
CA SER A 339 -13.30 -0.74 -25.26
C SER A 339 -14.27 -0.27 -24.16
N ILE A 340 -14.57 1.03 -24.10
CA ILE A 340 -15.45 1.63 -23.08
C ILE A 340 -16.94 1.52 -23.47
N ASN A 341 -17.28 1.33 -24.74
CA ASN A 341 -18.66 1.06 -25.14
C ASN A 341 -19.23 -0.23 -24.47
N GLN A 342 -18.36 -1.12 -23.95
CA GLN A 342 -18.76 -2.27 -23.12
C GLN A 342 -18.91 -1.95 -21.62
N LEU A 343 -18.32 -0.84 -21.14
CA LEU A 343 -18.41 -0.34 -19.76
C LEU A 343 -19.64 0.59 -19.54
N THR A 344 -20.16 1.18 -20.62
CA THR A 344 -21.35 2.03 -20.62
C THR A 344 -22.60 1.19 -20.86
N LEU A 345 -23.55 1.22 -19.92
CA LEU A 345 -24.86 0.57 -20.06
C LEU A 345 -25.71 1.31 -21.08
N THR A 346 -25.56 0.98 -22.36
CA THR A 346 -26.48 1.42 -23.41
C THR A 346 -26.94 0.20 -24.20
N ASP A 347 -28.24 -0.11 -24.09
CA ASP A 347 -28.93 -1.04 -24.98
C ASP A 347 -28.88 -0.49 -26.40
N SER A 348 -28.00 -1.05 -27.21
CA SER A 348 -28.06 -0.91 -28.66
C SER A 348 -27.60 -2.23 -29.29
N GLU A 349 -28.56 -2.91 -29.90
CA GLU A 349 -28.36 -4.08 -30.75
C GLU A 349 -27.41 -3.72 -31.89
N GLU A 350 -26.27 -4.41 -32.03
CA GLU A 350 -25.58 -4.46 -33.32
C GLU A 350 -24.61 -5.65 -33.47
N GLN A 351 -24.48 -6.07 -34.72
CA GLN A 351 -24.11 -7.40 -35.21
C GLN A 351 -22.60 -7.70 -35.08
N SER A 352 -22.27 -8.89 -34.57
CA SER A 352 -20.88 -9.36 -34.44
C SER A 352 -20.24 -9.69 -35.79
N SER A 353 -19.18 -8.98 -36.16
CA SER A 353 -18.27 -9.36 -37.24
C SER A 353 -17.34 -10.50 -36.78
N THR A 354 -17.55 -11.72 -37.29
CA THR A 354 -16.76 -12.91 -36.92
C THR A 354 -15.43 -12.97 -37.67
N LYS A 355 -14.29 -12.77 -37.01
CA LYS A 355 -12.93 -12.95 -37.59
C LYS A 355 -12.47 -14.42 -37.57
N TRP A 356 -11.48 -14.80 -38.38
CA TRP A 356 -10.88 -16.15 -38.38
C TRP A 356 -9.34 -16.11 -38.31
N SER A 357 -8.72 -17.09 -37.63
CA SER A 357 -7.25 -17.16 -37.45
C SER A 357 -6.61 -18.07 -38.50
N CYS A 358 -5.53 -17.59 -39.13
CA CYS A 358 -4.73 -18.39 -40.07
C CYS A 358 -3.94 -19.48 -39.34
N LEU A 359 -4.05 -20.72 -39.81
CA LEU A 359 -3.37 -21.88 -39.21
C LEU A 359 -1.84 -21.83 -39.29
N GLN A 360 -1.27 -21.05 -40.22
CA GLN A 360 0.18 -21.03 -40.46
C GLN A 360 0.90 -19.87 -39.76
N CYS A 361 0.35 -18.65 -39.82
CA CYS A 361 0.98 -17.46 -39.25
C CYS A 361 0.20 -16.87 -38.07
N THR A 362 -0.91 -17.50 -37.65
CA THR A 362 -1.79 -17.09 -36.53
C THR A 362 -2.49 -15.74 -36.68
N PHE A 363 -2.30 -15.05 -37.81
CA PHE A 363 -2.92 -13.75 -38.09
C PHE A 363 -4.45 -13.84 -38.15
N LEU A 364 -5.14 -12.85 -37.57
CA LEU A 364 -6.60 -12.75 -37.51
C LEU A 364 -7.12 -11.97 -38.73
N ASN A 365 -7.75 -12.68 -39.67
CA ASN A 365 -8.34 -12.11 -40.87
C ASN A 365 -9.86 -11.87 -40.66
N ASP A 366 -10.44 -10.97 -41.44
CA ASP A 366 -11.88 -10.74 -41.45
C ASP A 366 -12.63 -11.90 -42.15
N ASN A 367 -13.90 -12.13 -41.81
CA ASN A 367 -14.68 -13.22 -42.42
C ASN A 367 -14.88 -13.06 -43.94
N SER A 368 -14.79 -11.83 -44.43
CA SER A 368 -14.91 -11.49 -45.85
C SER A 368 -13.76 -12.07 -46.67
N ASP A 369 -12.61 -12.31 -46.05
CA ASP A 369 -11.39 -12.70 -46.77
C ASP A 369 -11.23 -14.22 -46.76
N SER A 370 -11.20 -14.79 -47.96
CA SER A 370 -10.95 -16.22 -48.18
C SER A 370 -9.47 -16.58 -48.08
N THR A 371 -8.58 -15.59 -48.06
CA THR A 371 -7.12 -15.73 -48.02
C THR A 371 -6.54 -14.90 -46.89
N CYS A 372 -5.42 -15.34 -46.31
CA CYS A 372 -4.74 -14.58 -45.27
C CYS A 372 -3.96 -13.38 -45.85
N ASP A 373 -4.10 -12.20 -45.25
CA ASP A 373 -3.44 -10.97 -45.74
C ASP A 373 -1.91 -11.01 -45.66
N ILE A 374 -1.35 -11.75 -44.69
CA ILE A 374 0.10 -11.79 -44.48
C ILE A 374 0.78 -12.85 -45.35
N CYS A 375 0.18 -14.03 -45.46
CA CYS A 375 0.82 -15.17 -46.12
C CYS A 375 0.10 -15.65 -47.39
N SER A 376 -0.97 -14.96 -47.79
CA SER A 376 -1.80 -15.26 -48.98
C SER A 376 -2.40 -16.66 -49.01
N LEU A 377 -2.41 -17.38 -47.89
CA LEU A 377 -2.88 -18.75 -47.81
C LEU A 377 -4.41 -18.81 -47.70
N GLU A 378 -5.05 -19.72 -48.44
CA GLU A 378 -6.51 -19.91 -48.37
C GLU A 378 -6.95 -20.51 -47.04
N ARG A 379 -8.12 -20.06 -46.55
CA ARG A 379 -8.68 -20.40 -45.23
C ARG A 379 -8.81 -21.91 -44.96
N ASN A 380 -8.99 -22.72 -46.00
CA ASN A 380 -9.23 -24.17 -45.91
C ASN A 380 -8.19 -25.03 -46.64
N ALA A 381 -6.98 -24.53 -46.89
CA ALA A 381 -5.93 -25.34 -47.50
C ALA A 381 -5.42 -26.41 -46.51
N SER A 382 -6.00 -27.61 -46.58
CA SER A 382 -5.51 -28.80 -45.88
C SER A 382 -4.35 -29.43 -46.64
N SER A 383 -3.17 -29.41 -46.02
CA SER A 383 -1.93 -30.19 -46.28
C SER A 383 -1.42 -30.30 -47.71
#